data_AF-A0A6A4KW44-F1
#
_entry.id   AF-A0A6A4KW44-F1
#
_cell.length_a   1.000
_cell.length_b   1.000
_cell.length_c   1.000
_cell.angle_alpha   90.00
_cell.angle_beta   90.00
_cell.angle_gamma   90.00
#
_symmetry.space_group_name_H-M   'P 1'
#
loop_
_entity.id
_entity.type
_entity.pdbx_description
1 polymer ?
#
loop_
_entity_poly.entity_id
_entity_poly.type
_entity_poly.pdbx_seq_one_letter_code
_entity_poly.pdbx_strand_id
1 'polypeptide(L)' 'MNQSENIAGEQRAGVEVTKDKNGIEQVVLRSPRGASARVSLHGGQVLSWKTDRGEELLFTSSKVIFNFQLSTC' A
#
# COMPACT_ATOMS: atom_id res chain seq x y z
N MET A 1 29.56 -27.29 -0.27
CA MET A 1 29.25 -26.11 -1.09
C MET A 1 27.91 -25.52 -0.65
N ASN A 2 28.01 -24.64 0.32
CA ASN A 2 27.09 -23.56 0.63
C ASN A 2 26.90 -22.65 -0.59
N GLN A 3 25.66 -22.43 -1.00
CA GLN A 3 25.25 -21.19 -1.68
C GLN A 3 23.89 -20.77 -1.11
N SER A 4 23.94 -20.15 0.05
CA SER A 4 23.03 -19.08 0.43
C SER A 4 23.42 -17.85 -0.38
N GLU A 5 22.52 -17.26 -1.19
CA GLU A 5 22.42 -15.81 -1.41
C GLU A 5 21.29 -15.40 -2.38
N ASN A 6 20.39 -14.57 -1.85
CA ASN A 6 19.51 -13.59 -2.51
C ASN A 6 18.38 -14.07 -3.44
N ILE A 7 17.20 -14.33 -2.83
CA ILE A 7 15.90 -14.13 -3.47
C ILE A 7 15.73 -12.60 -3.67
N ALA A 8 16.33 -12.04 -4.71
CA ALA A 8 15.97 -10.72 -5.19
C ALA A 8 14.55 -10.82 -5.76
N GLY A 9 13.59 -10.26 -5.03
CA GLY A 9 12.17 -10.57 -5.11
C GLY A 9 11.57 -10.55 -6.51
N GLU A 10 11.12 -11.71 -6.96
CA GLU A 10 10.03 -11.81 -7.93
C GLU A 10 8.74 -11.37 -7.22
N GLN A 11 8.50 -10.05 -7.15
CA GLN A 11 7.21 -9.53 -6.68
C GLN A 11 6.15 -9.89 -7.71
N ARG A 12 5.50 -11.06 -7.53
CA ARG A 12 4.42 -11.49 -8.42
C ARG A 12 3.35 -10.41 -8.49
N ALA A 13 2.91 -10.10 -9.72
CA ALA A 13 1.70 -9.31 -9.92
C ALA A 13 0.58 -9.89 -9.06
N GLY A 14 -0.13 -9.03 -8.36
CA GLY A 14 -1.16 -9.51 -7.45
C GLY A 14 -2.04 -8.41 -6.89
N VAL A 15 -3.24 -8.83 -6.53
CA VAL A 15 -4.22 -8.06 -5.78
C VAL A 15 -4.39 -8.78 -4.45
N GLU A 16 -4.13 -8.07 -3.36
CA GLU A 16 -4.29 -8.61 -2.01
C GLU A 16 -5.25 -7.72 -1.23
N VAL A 17 -6.31 -8.31 -0.67
CA VAL A 17 -7.20 -7.61 0.25
C VAL A 17 -6.63 -7.73 1.65
N THR A 18 -6.44 -6.61 2.32
CA THR A 18 -5.87 -6.53 3.66
C THR A 18 -6.68 -5.58 4.53
N LYS A 19 -6.43 -5.59 5.85
CA LYS A 19 -7.02 -4.63 6.79
C LYS A 19 -5.90 -3.86 7.46
N ASP A 20 -6.08 -2.56 7.62
CA ASP A 20 -5.13 -1.76 8.41
C ASP A 20 -5.31 -1.96 9.91
N LYS A 21 -4.49 -1.24 10.69
CA LYS A 21 -4.52 -1.26 12.16
C LYS A 21 -5.86 -0.80 12.74
N ASN A 22 -6.65 -0.06 11.98
CA ASN A 22 -7.97 0.44 12.37
C ASN A 22 -9.10 -0.50 11.86
N GLY A 23 -8.76 -1.60 11.19
CA GLY A 23 -9.71 -2.55 10.62
C GLY A 23 -10.33 -2.12 9.29
N ILE A 24 -9.86 -1.02 8.69
CA ILE A 24 -10.36 -0.55 7.40
C ILE A 24 -9.84 -1.48 6.30
N GLU A 25 -10.75 -1.95 5.46
CA GLU A 25 -10.40 -2.81 4.32
C GLU A 25 -9.68 -2.02 3.23
N GLN A 26 -8.59 -2.59 2.76
CA GLN A 26 -7.72 -2.01 1.75
C GLN A 26 -7.34 -3.07 0.72
N VAL A 27 -6.98 -2.61 -0.46
CA VAL A 27 -6.38 -3.44 -1.50
C VAL A 27 -4.95 -2.99 -1.73
N VAL A 28 -4.03 -3.96 -1.72
CA VAL A 28 -2.66 -3.79 -2.14
C VAL A 28 -2.53 -4.31 -3.57
N LEU A 29 -2.20 -3.41 -4.49
CA LEU A 29 -1.87 -3.73 -5.87
C LEU A 29 -0.35 -3.85 -5.99
N ARG A 30 0.14 -4.96 -6.53
CA ARG A 30 1.56 -5.18 -6.82
C ARG A 30 1.74 -5.40 -8.31
N SER A 31 2.71 -4.71 -8.89
CA SER A 31 3.14 -4.93 -10.26
C SER A 31 4.33 -5.88 -10.31
N PRO A 32 4.52 -6.64 -11.40
CA PRO A 32 5.70 -7.50 -11.59
C PRO A 32 7.01 -6.72 -11.58
N ARG A 33 6.93 -5.41 -11.89
CA ARG A 33 8.07 -4.50 -11.97
C ARG A 33 8.44 -3.88 -10.62
N GLY A 34 7.74 -4.22 -9.54
CA GLY A 34 8.04 -3.73 -8.18
C GLY A 34 7.27 -2.47 -7.76
N ALA A 35 6.55 -1.82 -8.68
CA ALA A 35 5.63 -0.75 -8.30
C ALA A 35 4.44 -1.33 -7.52
N SER A 36 3.90 -0.54 -6.57
CA SER A 36 2.75 -0.95 -5.77
C SER A 36 1.85 0.23 -5.41
N ALA A 37 0.58 -0.05 -5.14
CA ALA A 37 -0.36 0.94 -4.64
C ALA A 37 -1.21 0.34 -3.51
N ARG A 38 -1.59 1.17 -2.54
CA ARG A 38 -2.59 0.83 -1.52
C ARG A 38 -3.81 1.69 -1.70
N VAL A 39 -4.97 1.05 -1.73
CA VAL A 39 -6.26 1.72 -1.95
C VAL A 39 -7.22 1.33 -0.84
N SER A 40 -7.82 2.32 -0.19
CA SER A 40 -8.94 2.10 0.74
C SER A 40 -10.16 1.63 -0.03
N LEU A 41 -10.76 0.51 0.37
CA LEU A 41 -12.06 0.10 -0.16
C LEU A 41 -13.19 1.02 0.34
N HIS A 42 -12.94 1.73 1.45
CA HIS A 42 -13.80 2.81 1.88
C HIS A 42 -13.51 4.07 1.05
N GLY A 43 -14.34 4.34 0.05
CA GLY A 43 -14.28 5.54 -0.80
C GLY A 43 -13.24 5.51 -1.93
N GLY A 44 -12.52 4.40 -2.13
CA GLY A 44 -11.59 4.24 -3.26
C GLY A 44 -10.33 5.12 -3.19
N GLN A 45 -9.99 5.63 -2.01
CA GLN A 45 -8.87 6.55 -1.83
C GLN A 45 -7.53 5.83 -1.97
N VAL A 46 -6.62 6.36 -2.79
CA VAL A 46 -5.22 5.91 -2.84
C VAL A 46 -4.50 6.42 -1.59
N LEU A 47 -3.98 5.49 -0.79
CA LEU A 47 -3.29 5.74 0.49
C LEU A 47 -1.77 5.69 0.37
N SER A 48 -1.26 5.00 -0.65
CA SER A 48 0.17 4.91 -0.94
C SER A 48 0.36 4.53 -2.40
N TRP A 49 1.41 5.08 -3.01
CA TRP A 49 1.84 4.73 -4.36
C TRP A 49 3.36 4.69 -4.38
N LYS A 50 3.91 3.52 -4.66
CA LYS A 50 5.35 3.29 -4.80
C LYS A 50 5.73 2.99 -6.24
N THR A 51 6.81 3.61 -6.70
CA THR A 51 7.43 3.28 -7.99
C THR A 51 8.16 1.93 -7.93
N ASP A 52 8.60 1.46 -9.09
CA ASP A 52 9.50 0.30 -9.21
C ASP A 52 10.82 0.48 -8.44
N ARG A 53 11.21 1.73 -8.19
CA ARG A 53 12.39 2.10 -7.38
C ARG A 53 12.08 2.23 -5.88
N GLY A 54 10.82 2.05 -5.47
CA GLY A 54 10.38 2.17 -4.08
C GLY A 54 10.13 3.61 -3.61
N GLU A 55 10.15 4.58 -4.53
CA GLU A 55 9.88 5.99 -4.23
C GLU A 55 8.38 6.20 -4.01
N GLU A 56 8.01 6.91 -2.94
CA GLU A 56 6.61 7.23 -2.64
C GLU A 56 6.18 8.45 -3.47
N LEU A 57 5.21 8.27 -4.37
CA LEU A 57 4.67 9.33 -5.21
C LEU A 57 3.50 10.08 -4.56
N LEU A 58 2.86 9.47 -3.56
CA LEU A 58 1.74 10.10 -2.89
C LEU A 58 2.24 11.03 -1.78
N PHE A 59 2.13 12.35 -2.02
CA PHE A 59 2.43 13.36 -1.02
C PHE A 59 1.18 13.66 -0.19
N THR A 60 1.04 13.01 0.96
CA THR A 60 0.05 13.41 1.96
C THR A 60 0.66 14.51 2.85
N SER A 61 0.00 15.66 2.93
CA SER A 61 0.43 16.72 3.84
C SER A 61 0.35 16.21 5.29
N SER A 62 1.45 16.36 6.05
CA SER A 62 1.52 15.98 7.47
C SER A 62 0.57 16.78 8.36
N LYS A 63 -0.02 17.88 7.85
CA LYS A 63 -1.05 18.68 8.53
C LYS A 63 -2.46 18.13 8.35
N VAL A 64 -2.67 17.16 7.46
CA VAL A 64 -3.98 16.52 7.30
C VAL A 64 -4.05 15.35 8.26
N ILE A 65 -4.46 15.64 9.49
CA ILE A 65 -4.88 14.62 10.44
C ILE A 65 -6.23 14.09 9.93
N PHE A 66 -6.21 12.97 9.21
CA PHE A 66 -7.43 12.26 8.81
C PHE A 66 -8.08 11.63 10.06
N ASN A 67 -8.74 12.46 10.86
CA ASN A 67 -9.61 11.99 11.92
C ASN A 67 -10.91 11.51 11.27
N PHE A 68 -11.04 10.21 11.03
CA PHE A 68 -12.33 9.55 10.89
C PHE A 68 -13.03 9.51 12.27
N GLN A 69 -13.30 10.68 12.85
CA GLN A 69 -14.30 10.74 13.92
C GLN A 69 -15.64 10.94 13.21
N LEU A 70 -16.38 9.84 13.07
CA LEU A 70 -17.80 9.87 12.80
C LEU A 70 -18.41 10.83 13.82
N SER A 71 -18.71 12.06 13.41
CA SER A 71 -19.66 12.88 14.12
C SER A 71 -21.00 12.21 13.90
N THR A 72 -21.44 11.41 14.86
CA THR A 72 -22.84 11.01 14.97
C THR A 72 -23.68 12.28 14.96
N CYS A 73 -24.45 12.47 13.90
CA CYS A 73 -25.62 13.34 13.93
C CYS A 73 -26.75 12.62 14.67
#